data_AF-A0A3S1HGJ8-F1
#
_entry.id   AF-A0A3S1HGJ8-F1
#
_cell.length_a   1.000
_cell.length_b   1.000
_cell.length_c   1.000
_cell.angle_alpha   90.00
_cell.angle_beta   90.00
_cell.angle_gamma   90.00
#
_symmetry.space_group_name_H-M   'P 1'
#
loop_
_entity.id
_entity.type
_entity.pdbx_description
1 polymer ?
#
loop_
_entity_poly.entity_id
_entity_poly.type
_entity_poly.pdbx_seq_one_letter_code
_entity_poly.pdbx_strand_id
1 'polypeptide(L)'
;MPASGEFCEFATEHLPGITPIRPDASFLVWLDARALDLKVGGIQKFFVNRAGVNLYDGRVYGPGGEGFIRLNVGCPRSLLLQGLERMSAALTISS
;
A
#
# COMPACT_ATOMS: atom_id res chain seq x y z
N MET A 1 19.03 -6.20 6.76
CA MET A 1 17.68 -5.64 6.57
C MET A 1 16.84 -6.63 5.76
N PRO A 2 16.02 -7.47 6.42
CA PRO A 2 15.15 -8.46 5.74
C PRO A 2 13.71 -7.98 5.50
N ALA A 3 13.23 -6.98 6.26
CA ALA A 3 11.80 -6.66 6.37
C ALA A 3 11.14 -6.11 5.09
N SER A 4 11.87 -5.39 4.24
CA SER A 4 11.29 -4.84 3.00
C SER A 4 11.09 -5.92 1.91
N GLY A 5 11.87 -7.00 1.92
CA GLY A 5 11.73 -8.11 0.99
C GLY A 5 10.47 -8.94 1.27
N GLU A 6 10.36 -9.43 2.50
CA GLU A 6 9.18 -10.19 2.98
C GLU A 6 7.87 -9.41 2.76
N PHE A 7 7.91 -8.09 2.95
CA PHE A 7 6.76 -7.22 2.68
C PHE A 7 6.37 -7.21 1.20
N CYS A 8 7.34 -7.04 0.29
CA CYS A 8 7.05 -6.94 -1.13
C CYS A 8 6.48 -8.26 -1.68
N GLU A 9 6.96 -9.40 -1.17
CA GLU A 9 6.39 -10.72 -1.47
C GLU A 9 4.93 -10.80 -1.02
N PHE A 10 4.65 -10.49 0.26
CA PHE A 10 3.28 -10.49 0.78
C PHE A 10 2.35 -9.57 -0.02
N ALA A 11 2.79 -8.34 -0.30
CA ALA A 11 1.98 -7.37 -1.04
C ALA A 11 1.68 -7.85 -2.48
N THR A 12 2.64 -8.51 -3.12
CA THR A 12 2.45 -9.08 -4.47
C THR A 12 1.43 -10.22 -4.46
N GLU A 13 1.44 -11.07 -3.42
CA GLU A 13 0.55 -12.22 -3.30
C GLU A 13 -0.86 -11.86 -2.81
N HIS A 14 -0.98 -10.86 -1.93
CA HIS A 14 -2.22 -10.62 -1.18
C HIS A 14 -2.89 -9.27 -1.43
N LEU A 15 -2.26 -8.34 -2.17
CA LEU A 15 -2.85 -7.05 -2.50
C LEU A 15 -3.12 -6.95 -4.02
N PRO A 16 -4.23 -7.54 -4.52
CA PRO A 16 -4.49 -7.58 -5.95
C PRO A 16 -4.63 -6.16 -6.52
N GLY A 17 -3.93 -5.91 -7.63
CA GLY A 17 -3.89 -4.60 -8.28
C GLY A 17 -2.92 -3.60 -7.64
N ILE A 18 -2.08 -4.04 -6.68
CA ILE A 18 -0.98 -3.27 -6.12
C ILE A 18 0.35 -3.91 -6.50
N THR A 19 1.30 -3.09 -6.96
CA THR A 19 2.69 -3.53 -7.19
C THR A 19 3.63 -2.79 -6.24
N PRO A 20 4.28 -3.49 -5.29
CA PRO A 20 5.24 -2.87 -4.41
C PRO A 20 6.55 -2.56 -5.14
N ILE A 21 7.07 -1.35 -4.93
CA ILE A 21 8.36 -0.89 -5.42
C ILE A 21 9.33 -0.90 -4.26
N ARG A 22 10.17 -1.94 -4.23
CA ARG A 22 11.16 -2.12 -3.17
C ARG A 22 12.22 -1.02 -3.24
N PRO A 23 12.48 -0.28 -2.16
CA PRO A 23 13.60 0.65 -2.11
C PRO A 23 14.93 -0.11 -1.91
N ASP A 24 16.01 0.39 -2.53
CA ASP A 24 17.38 -0.14 -2.32
C ASP A 24 17.89 0.12 -0.90
N ALA A 25 17.40 1.18 -0.25
CA ALA A 25 17.60 1.48 1.16
C ALA A 25 16.41 2.30 1.69
N SER A 26 15.91 1.96 2.89
CA SER A 26 14.90 2.67 3.73
C SER A 26 13.80 1.72 4.24
N PHE A 27 12.93 2.27 5.10
CA PHE A 27 11.72 1.66 5.64
C PHE A 27 10.45 2.20 4.97
N LEU A 28 10.59 2.91 3.84
CA LEU A 28 9.47 3.49 3.09
C LEU A 28 9.30 2.76 1.77
N VAL A 29 8.18 2.05 1.62
CA VAL A 29 7.86 1.30 0.41
C VAL A 29 6.81 2.04 -0.40
N TRP A 30 7.07 2.24 -1.68
CA TRP A 30 6.09 2.76 -2.62
C TRP A 30 5.23 1.62 -3.13
N LEU A 31 3.95 1.86 -3.26
CA LEU A 31 2.97 0.93 -3.79
C LEU A 31 2.33 1.57 -5.02
N ASP A 32 2.56 0.99 -6.18
CA ASP A 32 1.86 1.36 -7.41
C ASP A 32 0.45 0.77 -7.37
N ALA A 33 -0.55 1.63 -7.28
CA ALA A 33 -1.95 1.25 -7.29
C ALA A 33 -2.73 2.08 -8.33
N ARG A 34 -2.06 2.54 -9.40
CA ARG A 34 -2.64 3.44 -10.40
C ARG A 34 -3.92 2.88 -11.02
N ALA A 35 -3.92 1.59 -11.37
CA ALA A 35 -5.08 0.93 -11.94
C ALA A 35 -6.27 0.88 -10.96
N LEU A 36 -6.02 0.72 -9.66
CA LEU A 36 -7.06 0.75 -8.63
C LEU A 36 -7.55 2.17 -8.38
N ASP A 37 -6.63 3.14 -8.31
CA ASP A 37 -6.94 4.55 -8.11
C ASP A 37 -7.89 5.08 -9.20
N LEU A 38 -7.70 4.67 -10.46
CA LEU A 38 -8.62 4.98 -11.56
C LEU A 38 -10.03 4.42 -11.35
N LYS A 39 -10.18 3.27 -10.67
CA LYS A 39 -11.47 2.66 -10.39
C LYS A 39 -12.18 3.31 -9.19
N VAL A 40 -11.41 3.62 -8.14
CA VAL A 40 -11.97 4.08 -6.85
C VAL A 40 -11.95 5.59 -6.67
N GLY A 41 -11.31 6.35 -7.58
CA GLY A 41 -11.26 7.80 -7.55
C GLY A 41 -10.46 8.38 -6.37
N GLY A 42 -9.43 7.65 -5.90
CA GLY A 42 -8.58 8.05 -4.77
C GLY A 42 -8.24 6.88 -3.86
N ILE A 43 -7.14 6.17 -4.17
CA ILE A 43 -6.75 4.93 -3.50
C ILE A 43 -6.39 5.12 -2.02
N GLN A 44 -5.80 6.25 -1.64
CA GLN A 44 -5.50 6.53 -0.24
C GLN A 44 -6.78 6.67 0.58
N LYS A 45 -7.74 7.45 0.09
CA LYS A 45 -9.05 7.62 0.74
C LYS A 45 -9.82 6.30 0.80
N PHE A 46 -9.71 5.48 -0.24
CA PHE A 46 -10.28 4.13 -0.25
C PHE A 46 -9.77 3.30 0.93
N PHE A 47 -8.45 3.21 1.15
CA PHE A 47 -7.89 2.44 2.27
C PHE A 47 -8.22 3.04 3.63
N VAL A 48 -8.24 4.36 3.77
CA VAL A 48 -8.67 5.01 5.02
C VAL A 48 -10.11 4.64 5.34
N ASN A 49 -11.02 4.76 4.37
CA ASN A 49 -12.46 4.57 4.60
C ASN A 49 -12.87 3.10 4.69
N ARG A 50 -12.24 2.20 3.91
CA ARG A 50 -12.63 0.79 3.82
C ARG A 50 -11.82 -0.13 4.72
N ALA A 51 -10.54 0.16 4.90
CA ALA A 51 -9.63 -0.67 5.70
C ALA A 51 -9.27 -0.02 7.05
N GLY A 52 -9.58 1.26 7.27
CA GLY A 52 -9.09 1.99 8.44
C GLY A 52 -7.57 2.11 8.46
N VAL A 53 -6.92 2.04 7.29
CA VAL A 53 -5.47 2.08 7.14
C VAL A 53 -5.09 3.40 6.49
N ASN A 54 -4.38 4.25 7.25
CA ASN A 54 -3.90 5.52 6.76
C ASN A 54 -2.51 5.37 6.13
N LEU A 55 -2.40 5.78 4.88
CA LEU A 55 -1.18 5.75 4.06
C LEU A 55 -0.91 7.16 3.54
N TYR A 56 0.32 7.42 3.12
CA TYR A 56 0.64 8.67 2.44
C TYR A 56 0.17 8.60 0.99
N ASP A 57 -0.69 9.53 0.58
CA ASP A 57 -1.10 9.69 -0.82
C ASP A 57 0.11 10.13 -1.65
N GLY A 58 0.41 9.44 -2.75
CA GLY A 58 1.53 9.77 -3.62
C GLY A 58 1.44 11.20 -4.19
N ARG A 59 0.23 11.75 -4.33
CA ARG A 59 -0.01 13.12 -4.81
C ARG A 59 0.68 14.20 -3.96
N VAL A 60 0.96 13.92 -2.68
CA VAL A 60 1.65 14.90 -1.81
C VAL A 60 3.12 15.11 -2.22
N TYR A 61 3.69 14.21 -3.04
CA TYR A 61 5.07 14.29 -3.52
C TYR A 61 5.20 14.98 -4.88
N GLY A 62 4.10 15.49 -5.45
CA GLY A 62 4.08 16.22 -6.70
C GLY A 62 3.66 15.39 -7.92
N PRO A 63 3.79 15.96 -9.14
CA PRO A 63 3.37 15.31 -10.38
C PRO A 63 4.06 13.96 -10.58
N GLY A 64 3.27 12.94 -10.97
CA GLY A 64 3.73 11.57 -11.12
C GLY A 64 3.51 10.69 -9.88
N GLY A 65 3.06 11.27 -8.77
CA GLY A 65 2.64 10.54 -7.57
C GLY A 65 1.19 10.05 -7.61
N GLU A 66 0.40 10.42 -8.62
CA GLU A 66 -1.00 10.01 -8.74
C GLU A 66 -1.13 8.48 -8.79
N GLY A 67 -2.06 7.96 -7.99
CA GLY A 67 -2.32 6.51 -7.91
C GLY A 67 -1.25 5.71 -7.18
N PHE A 68 -0.21 6.35 -6.69
CA PHE A 68 0.73 5.73 -5.77
C PHE A 68 0.35 5.99 -4.31
N ILE A 69 0.74 5.08 -3.43
CA ILE A 69 0.68 5.26 -1.98
C ILE A 69 2.00 4.84 -1.36
N ARG A 70 2.39 5.48 -0.26
CA ARG A 70 3.64 5.17 0.45
C ARG A 70 3.34 4.61 1.83
N LEU A 71 3.93 3.46 2.12
CA LEU A 71 3.80 2.74 3.38
C LEU A 71 5.10 2.84 4.19
N ASN A 72 4.96 3.08 5.49
CA ASN A 72 6.06 2.96 6.45
C ASN A 72 6.10 1.55 7.04
N VAL A 73 7.12 0.77 6.69
CA VAL A 73 7.36 -0.58 7.24
C VAL A 73 8.28 -0.57 8.46
N GLY A 74 8.71 0.61 8.92
CA GLY A 74 9.52 0.81 10.12
C GLY A 74 8.71 0.80 11.43
N CYS A 75 7.55 0.15 11.44
CA CYS A 75 6.68 -0.01 12.60
C CYS A 75 6.77 -1.46 13.14
N PRO A 76 6.19 -1.76 14.33
CA PRO A 76 6.16 -3.14 14.84
C PRO A 76 5.53 -4.10 13.83
N ARG A 77 6.14 -5.29 13.65
CA ARG A 77 5.70 -6.31 12.67
C ARG A 77 4.21 -6.67 12.82
N SER A 78 3.73 -6.76 14.06
CA SER A 78 2.32 -7.04 14.36
C SER A 78 1.37 -5.96 13.85
N LEU A 79 1.78 -4.69 13.90
CA LEU A 79 0.97 -3.58 13.39
C LEU A 79 0.99 -3.55 11.87
N LEU A 80 2.17 -3.78 11.26
CA LEU A 80 2.31 -3.87 9.81
C LEU A 80 1.41 -4.99 9.24
N LEU A 81 1.46 -6.17 9.83
CA LEU A 81 0.65 -7.32 9.40
C LEU A 81 -0.85 -7.03 9.52
N GLN A 82 -1.30 -6.47 10.64
CA GLN A 82 -2.71 -6.07 10.81
C GLN A 82 -3.16 -5.06 9.75
N GLY A 83 -2.31 -4.08 9.41
CA GLY A 83 -2.61 -3.12 8.34
C GLY A 83 -2.74 -3.81 6.99
N LEU A 84 -1.81 -4.71 6.68
CA LEU A 84 -1.79 -5.48 5.42
C LEU A 84 -3.01 -6.39 5.25
N GLU A 85 -3.40 -7.11 6.30
CA GLU A 85 -4.59 -7.97 6.31
C GLU A 85 -5.87 -7.14 6.04
N ARG A 86 -5.99 -5.96 6.68
CA ARG A 86 -7.12 -5.05 6.44
C ARG A 86 -7.14 -4.52 5.00
N MET A 87 -5.98 -4.17 4.44
CA MET A 87 -5.87 -3.75 3.04
C MET A 87 -6.29 -4.88 2.09
N SER A 88 -5.82 -6.11 2.31
CA SER A 88 -6.17 -7.28 1.51
C SER A 88 -7.68 -7.58 1.56
N ALA A 89 -8.28 -7.53 2.75
CA ALA A 89 -9.71 -7.72 2.93
C ALA A 89 -10.54 -6.67 2.16
N ALA A 90 -10.13 -5.39 2.22
CA ALA A 90 -10.82 -4.31 1.50
C ALA A 90 -10.81 -4.49 -0.03
N LEU A 91 -9.73 -5.07 -0.57
CA LEU A 91 -9.61 -5.35 -2.01
C LEU A 91 -10.45 -6.57 -2.45
N THR A 92 -10.59 -7.58 -1.59
CA THR A 92 -11.29 -8.83 -1.92
C THR A 92 -12.82 -8.69 -1.90
N ILE A 93 -13.35 -7.86 -0.99
CA ILE A 93 -14.80 -7.69 -0.80
C ILE A 93 -15.47 -6.85 -1.91
N SER A 94 -14.69 -6.29 -2.85
CA SER A 94 -15.19 -5.42 -3.93
C SER A 94 -15.49 -6.17 -5.25
N SER A 95 -15.86 -7.45 -5.18
CA SER A 95 -16.28 -8.27 -6.35
C SER A 95 -17.76 -8.12 -6.66
#